data_AF-A0A1J5QME1-F1
#
_entry.id   AF-A0A1J5QME1-F1
#
_cell.length_a   1.000
_cell.length_b   1.000
_cell.length_c   1.000
_cell.angle_alpha   90.00
_cell.angle_beta   90.00
_cell.angle_gamma   90.00
#
_symmetry.space_group_name_H-M   'P 1'
#
loop_
_entity.id
_entity.type
_entity.pdbx_description
1 polymer ?
#
loop_
_entity_poly.entity_id
_entity_poly.type
_entity_poly.pdbx_seq_one_letter_code
_entity_poly.pdbx_strand_id
1 'polypeptide(L)'
;MHRKFVAVGAALVLAVGLGAAVLTSGPEAGPAQAGVVKTHAVKVVAKAGGACTKVGAHATIKKVAYVCTKNTKTKKLTWVKKYVVKKVVAKKASALSAECVNMKTSYVKMKSSYDSALAQIADTESKIAVITGPSGDALRAQVASLKSMILILGPTVSNALAQFNTFC
;
A
#
# COMPACT_ATOMS: atom_id res chain seq x y z
N MET A 1 37.84 -26.11 -19.77
CA MET A 1 37.61 -24.68 -19.45
C MET A 1 36.31 -24.25 -20.16
N HIS A 2 35.09 -24.55 -19.69
CA HIS A 2 34.29 -23.81 -18.67
C HIS A 2 34.35 -22.29 -18.91
N ARG A 3 33.29 -21.52 -19.26
CA ARG A 3 31.84 -21.65 -19.03
C ARG A 3 31.02 -20.84 -20.05
N LYS A 4 29.79 -21.32 -20.22
CA LYS A 4 28.60 -20.74 -20.88
C LYS A 4 28.26 -19.34 -20.35
N PHE A 5 28.02 -18.38 -21.25
CA PHE A 5 27.37 -17.10 -20.93
C PHE A 5 25.85 -17.30 -20.94
N VAL A 6 25.22 -17.12 -19.78
CA VAL A 6 23.77 -17.19 -19.59
C VAL A 6 23.21 -15.79 -19.84
N ALA A 7 22.34 -15.70 -20.84
CA ALA A 7 21.44 -14.58 -21.05
C ALA A 7 20.41 -14.54 -19.90
N VAL A 8 20.26 -13.40 -19.25
CA VAL A 8 19.07 -13.09 -18.45
C VAL A 8 18.51 -11.77 -18.96
N GLY A 9 17.65 -11.91 -19.97
CA GLY A 9 16.81 -10.84 -20.47
C GLY A 9 15.60 -10.64 -19.57
N ALA A 10 15.39 -9.38 -19.20
CA ALA A 10 14.13 -8.66 -19.14
C ALA A 10 12.87 -9.41 -18.65
N ALA A 11 12.39 -9.02 -17.46
CA ALA A 11 10.97 -8.91 -17.20
C ALA A 11 10.72 -7.87 -16.08
N LEU A 12 9.87 -6.89 -16.36
CA LEU A 12 8.71 -6.46 -15.57
C LEU A 12 8.47 -4.94 -15.67
N VAL A 13 7.56 -4.54 -16.57
CA VAL A 13 6.95 -3.20 -16.59
C VAL A 13 5.57 -3.31 -15.92
N LEU A 14 5.38 -2.61 -14.81
CA LEU A 14 4.11 -2.48 -14.09
C LEU A 14 3.48 -1.12 -14.38
N ALA A 15 2.24 -1.16 -14.86
CA ALA A 15 1.34 -0.03 -15.03
C ALA A 15 0.64 0.31 -13.70
N VAL A 16 0.54 1.61 -13.36
CA VAL A 16 -0.39 2.12 -12.34
C VAL A 16 -1.01 3.41 -12.86
N GLY A 17 -2.31 3.36 -13.16
CA GLY A 17 -3.16 4.52 -13.40
C GLY A 17 -3.79 4.98 -12.08
N LEU A 18 -3.69 6.27 -11.78
CA LEU A 18 -4.37 6.93 -10.66
C LEU A 18 -5.40 7.91 -11.23
N GLY A 19 -6.69 7.63 -11.02
CA GLY A 19 -7.80 8.52 -11.36
C GLY A 19 -8.12 9.47 -10.21
N ALA A 20 -8.10 10.77 -10.48
CA ALA A 20 -8.54 11.83 -9.58
C ALA A 20 -10.03 12.15 -9.82
N ALA A 21 -10.78 12.46 -8.74
CA ALA A 21 -12.07 13.13 -8.83
C ALA A 21 -12.35 13.96 -7.56
N VAL A 22 -12.01 15.25 -7.70
CA VAL A 22 -12.65 16.50 -7.24
C VAL A 22 -13.83 16.43 -6.26
N LEU A 23 -13.67 17.17 -5.14
CA LEU A 23 -14.70 17.77 -4.28
C LEU A 23 -15.16 19.10 -4.88
N THR A 24 -16.47 19.34 -4.98
CA THR A 24 -17.10 20.69 -4.89
C THR A 24 -18.56 20.58 -4.41
N SER A 25 -19.12 21.71 -3.98
CA SER A 25 -20.10 21.91 -2.91
C SER A 25 -21.36 22.67 -3.36
N GLY A 26 -22.53 22.36 -2.76
CA GLY A 26 -23.75 23.22 -2.63
C GLY A 26 -24.50 23.62 -3.92
N PRO A 27 -25.73 24.21 -3.87
CA PRO A 27 -26.43 24.85 -2.74
C PRO A 27 -27.97 24.58 -2.57
N GLU A 28 -28.52 25.15 -1.49
CA GLU A 28 -29.89 25.69 -1.22
C GLU A 28 -31.21 24.89 -1.38
N ALA A 29 -31.97 24.81 -0.27
CA ALA A 29 -33.36 25.30 -0.17
C ALA A 29 -33.86 25.27 1.31
N GLY A 30 -34.45 26.38 1.76
CA GLY A 30 -35.02 26.58 3.10
C GLY A 30 -36.45 26.01 3.28
N PRO A 31 -37.30 26.62 4.12
CA PRO A 31 -37.75 26.03 5.38
C PRO A 31 -39.21 25.54 5.36
N ALA A 32 -39.54 24.51 6.15
CA ALA A 32 -40.94 24.14 6.43
C ALA A 32 -41.12 23.61 7.86
N GLN A 33 -41.50 24.55 8.73
CA GLN A 33 -42.51 24.50 9.80
C GLN A 33 -42.82 23.18 10.53
N ALA A 34 -42.53 23.23 11.83
CA ALA A 34 -43.40 22.86 12.95
C ALA A 34 -44.52 21.82 12.69
N GLY A 35 -44.15 20.54 12.81
CA GLY A 35 -45.07 19.48 13.18
C GLY A 35 -44.60 18.85 14.48
N VAL A 36 -45.36 19.03 15.56
CA VAL A 36 -45.17 18.29 16.82
C VAL A 36 -45.53 16.84 16.55
N VAL A 37 -44.57 16.07 16.02
CA VAL A 37 -44.66 14.61 16.03
C VAL A 37 -44.15 14.19 17.39
N LYS A 38 -45.07 13.79 18.27
CA LYS A 38 -44.79 13.00 19.47
C LYS A 38 -43.92 11.82 19.04
N THR A 39 -42.61 11.98 19.17
CA THR A 39 -41.67 10.87 19.06
C THR A 39 -41.89 10.06 20.31
N HIS A 40 -42.81 9.11 20.23
CA HIS A 40 -42.72 7.92 21.03
C HIS A 40 -41.26 7.46 20.89
N ALA A 41 -40.53 7.49 22.00
CA ALA A 41 -39.23 6.86 22.08
C ALA A 41 -39.47 5.38 21.80
N VAL A 42 -39.45 5.02 20.51
CA VAL A 42 -39.36 3.64 20.07
C VAL A 42 -38.05 3.20 20.67
N LYS A 43 -38.13 2.50 21.81
CA LYS A 43 -37.07 1.62 22.27
C LYS A 43 -36.84 0.68 21.09
N VAL A 44 -35.92 1.04 20.20
CA VAL A 44 -35.44 0.15 19.16
C VAL A 44 -34.73 -0.95 19.93
N VAL A 45 -35.48 -1.99 20.25
CA VAL A 45 -34.96 -3.17 20.91
C VAL A 45 -33.92 -3.72 19.94
N ALA A 46 -32.65 -3.54 20.28
CA ALA A 46 -31.55 -4.01 19.47
C ALA A 46 -31.73 -5.52 19.26
N LYS A 47 -32.05 -5.91 18.02
CA LYS A 47 -32.23 -7.30 17.63
C LYS A 47 -30.95 -7.79 16.98
N ALA A 48 -30.51 -9.01 17.32
CA ALA A 48 -29.33 -9.61 16.70
C ALA A 48 -29.54 -9.68 15.17
N GLY A 49 -28.57 -9.16 14.39
CA GLY A 49 -28.68 -9.05 12.92
C GLY A 49 -29.58 -7.92 12.41
N GLY A 50 -30.19 -7.12 13.31
CA GLY A 50 -31.00 -5.97 12.96
C GLY A 50 -30.17 -4.76 12.49
N ALA A 51 -30.87 -3.79 11.90
CA ALA A 51 -30.30 -2.51 11.53
C ALA A 51 -29.96 -1.68 12.78
N CYS A 52 -28.92 -0.86 12.68
CA CYS A 52 -28.53 0.09 13.70
C CYS A 52 -28.35 1.49 13.10
N THR A 53 -28.50 2.53 13.91
CA THR A 53 -28.61 3.92 13.42
C THR A 53 -27.27 4.65 13.35
N LYS A 54 -26.27 4.22 14.13
CA LYS A 54 -24.98 4.91 14.24
C LYS A 54 -23.81 3.93 14.34
N VAL A 55 -22.80 4.09 13.47
CA VAL A 55 -21.54 3.32 13.52
C VAL A 55 -20.89 3.47 14.89
N GLY A 56 -20.41 2.36 15.45
CA GLY A 56 -19.76 2.35 16.76
C GLY A 56 -20.72 2.35 17.95
N ALA A 57 -22.03 2.38 17.73
CA ALA A 57 -22.98 2.15 18.81
C ALA A 57 -22.75 0.77 19.45
N HIS A 58 -22.88 0.69 20.77
CA HIS A 58 -22.73 -0.54 21.54
C HIS A 58 -24.08 -0.95 22.13
N ALA A 59 -24.38 -2.24 22.08
CA ALA A 59 -25.58 -2.79 22.69
C ALA A 59 -25.30 -4.16 23.28
N THR A 60 -26.03 -4.53 24.33
CA THR A 60 -26.01 -5.89 24.88
C THR A 60 -27.36 -6.54 24.60
N ILE A 61 -27.36 -7.64 23.85
CA ILE A 61 -28.57 -8.37 23.45
C ILE A 61 -28.44 -9.79 24.02
N LYS A 62 -29.35 -10.19 24.90
CA LYS A 62 -29.31 -11.51 25.57
C LYS A 62 -27.94 -11.83 26.20
N LYS A 63 -27.39 -10.90 27.00
CA LYS A 63 -26.05 -11.00 27.64
C LYS A 63 -24.84 -11.04 26.68
N VAL A 64 -25.04 -10.89 25.37
CA VAL A 64 -23.96 -10.84 24.38
C VAL A 64 -23.74 -9.39 23.93
N ALA A 65 -22.48 -8.94 23.92
CA ALA A 65 -22.12 -7.61 23.45
C ALA A 65 -22.08 -7.53 21.91
N TYR A 66 -22.71 -6.50 21.36
CA TYR A 66 -22.75 -6.15 19.94
C TYR A 66 -22.18 -4.75 19.70
N VAL A 67 -21.68 -4.55 18.49
CA VAL A 67 -21.22 -3.26 17.97
C VAL A 67 -21.91 -3.03 16.63
N CYS A 68 -22.43 -1.82 16.42
CA CYS A 68 -22.96 -1.41 15.14
C CYS A 68 -21.80 -1.16 14.17
N THR A 69 -21.75 -1.93 13.09
CA THR A 69 -20.71 -1.79 12.06
C THR A 69 -21.32 -1.61 10.69
N LYS A 70 -20.65 -0.84 9.83
CA LYS A 70 -21.03 -0.68 8.43
C LYS A 70 -20.53 -1.88 7.65
N ASN A 71 -21.44 -2.59 7.00
CA ASN A 71 -21.06 -3.64 6.08
C ASN A 71 -20.39 -2.99 4.85
N THR A 72 -19.18 -3.43 4.51
CA THR A 72 -18.42 -2.86 3.39
C THR A 72 -19.07 -3.15 2.04
N LYS A 73 -19.78 -4.29 1.90
CA LYS A 73 -20.47 -4.72 0.67
C LYS A 73 -21.82 -4.04 0.51
N THR A 74 -22.68 -4.11 1.53
CA THR A 74 -24.06 -3.61 1.42
C THR A 74 -24.22 -2.16 1.85
N LYS A 75 -23.17 -1.53 2.41
CA LYS A 75 -23.18 -0.19 3.01
C LYS A 75 -24.20 0.01 4.15
N LYS A 76 -24.95 -1.04 4.52
CA LYS A 76 -25.94 -1.04 5.61
C LYS A 76 -25.26 -1.16 6.97
N LEU A 77 -25.86 -0.52 7.96
CA LEU A 77 -25.43 -0.58 9.35
C LEU A 77 -26.11 -1.77 10.03
N THR A 78 -25.31 -2.67 10.60
CA THR A 78 -25.82 -3.90 11.24
C THR A 78 -25.14 -4.19 12.58
N TRP A 79 -25.87 -4.81 13.49
CA TRP A 79 -25.34 -5.29 14.76
C TRP A 79 -24.48 -6.54 14.57
N VAL A 80 -23.19 -6.43 14.87
CA VAL A 80 -22.25 -7.56 14.82
C VAL A 80 -21.72 -7.84 16.21
N LYS A 81 -21.58 -9.12 16.56
CA LYS A 81 -21.07 -9.52 17.88
C LYS A 81 -19.66 -8.95 18.09
N LYS A 82 -19.41 -8.34 19.25
CA LYS A 82 -18.15 -7.64 19.57
C LYS A 82 -16.90 -8.51 19.37
N TYR A 83 -16.97 -9.81 19.72
CA TYR A 83 -15.86 -10.73 19.53
C TYR A 83 -15.55 -11.02 18.04
N VAL A 84 -16.56 -10.99 17.17
CA VAL A 84 -16.37 -11.16 15.72
C VAL A 84 -15.64 -9.95 15.16
N VAL A 85 -16.06 -8.74 15.56
CA VAL A 85 -15.37 -7.50 15.18
C VAL A 85 -13.91 -7.54 15.65
N LYS A 86 -13.65 -7.91 16.91
CA LYS A 86 -12.28 -8.07 17.43
C LYS A 86 -11.46 -9.07 16.62
N LYS A 87 -12.00 -10.25 16.32
CA LYS A 87 -11.30 -11.26 15.51
C LYS A 87 -10.98 -10.77 14.10
N VAL A 88 -11.91 -10.08 13.44
CA VAL A 88 -11.70 -9.54 12.09
C VAL A 88 -10.66 -8.42 12.11
N VAL A 89 -10.70 -7.52 13.10
CA VAL A 89 -9.69 -6.46 13.26
C VAL A 89 -8.32 -7.05 13.54
N ALA A 90 -8.21 -8.03 14.45
CA ALA A 90 -6.95 -8.72 14.73
C ALA A 90 -6.39 -9.42 13.48
N LYS A 91 -7.24 -10.12 12.72
CA LYS A 91 -6.82 -10.77 11.47
C LYS A 91 -6.36 -9.77 10.41
N LYS A 92 -7.00 -8.61 10.32
CA LYS A 92 -6.57 -7.54 9.41
C LYS A 92 -5.25 -6.92 9.84
N ALA A 93 -5.07 -6.66 11.13
CA ALA A 93 -3.81 -6.14 11.67
C ALA A 93 -2.65 -7.13 11.46
N SER A 94 -2.88 -8.43 11.63
CA SER A 94 -1.87 -9.45 11.33
C SER A 94 -1.56 -9.56 9.83
N ALA A 95 -2.55 -9.36 8.95
CA ALA A 95 -2.32 -9.36 7.51
C ALA A 95 -1.52 -8.12 7.06
N LEU A 96 -1.87 -6.93 7.58
CA LEU A 96 -1.17 -5.68 7.27
C LEU A 96 0.29 -5.73 7.76
N SER A 97 0.54 -6.23 8.97
CA SER A 97 1.90 -6.40 9.48
C SER A 97 2.72 -7.39 8.64
N ALA A 98 2.14 -8.50 8.18
CA ALA A 98 2.80 -9.42 7.27
C ALA A 98 3.12 -8.78 5.90
N GLU A 99 2.21 -7.97 5.37
CA GLU A 99 2.42 -7.21 4.13
C GLU A 99 3.57 -6.21 4.26
N CYS A 100 3.65 -5.51 5.39
CA CYS A 100 4.75 -4.60 5.71
C CYS A 100 6.11 -5.28 5.83
N VAL A 101 6.16 -6.46 6.44
CA VAL A 101 7.39 -7.27 6.48
C VAL A 101 7.83 -7.68 5.06
N ASN A 102 6.88 -8.06 4.21
CA ASN A 102 7.17 -8.41 2.82
C ASN A 102 7.66 -7.21 2.01
N MET A 103 6.99 -6.05 2.11
CA MET A 103 7.42 -4.81 1.45
C MET A 103 8.81 -4.39 1.92
N LYS A 104 9.08 -4.43 3.23
CA LYS A 104 10.40 -4.11 3.79
C LYS A 104 11.47 -5.03 3.22
N THR A 105 11.20 -6.33 3.16
CA THR A 105 12.15 -7.32 2.62
C THR A 105 12.44 -7.06 1.15
N SER A 106 11.41 -6.77 0.35
CA SER A 106 11.56 -6.42 -1.06
C SER A 106 12.37 -5.13 -1.26
N TYR A 107 12.10 -4.09 -0.46
CA TYR A 107 12.86 -2.85 -0.48
C TYR A 107 14.34 -3.07 -0.14
N VAL A 108 14.63 -3.78 0.96
CA VAL A 108 16.00 -4.07 1.39
C VAL A 108 16.77 -4.83 0.30
N LYS A 109 16.14 -5.85 -0.32
CA LYS A 109 16.76 -6.60 -1.42
C LYS A 109 17.05 -5.69 -2.62
N MET A 110 16.08 -4.89 -3.04
CA MET A 110 16.25 -3.97 -4.17
C MET A 110 17.35 -2.94 -3.91
N LYS A 111 17.36 -2.33 -2.71
CA LYS A 111 18.40 -1.38 -2.31
C LYS A 111 19.77 -2.05 -2.29
N SER A 112 19.88 -3.24 -1.71
CA SER A 112 21.14 -3.98 -1.68
C SER A 112 21.65 -4.32 -3.09
N SER A 113 20.78 -4.71 -4.01
CA SER A 113 21.16 -4.97 -5.41
C SER A 113 21.60 -3.69 -6.12
N TYR A 114 20.91 -2.57 -5.89
CA TYR A 114 21.27 -1.26 -6.44
C TYR A 114 22.65 -0.79 -5.95
N ASP A 115 22.87 -0.83 -4.63
CA ASP A 115 24.15 -0.43 -4.02
C ASP A 115 25.29 -1.34 -4.50
N SER A 116 25.05 -2.66 -4.59
CA SER A 116 26.03 -3.62 -5.11
C SER A 116 26.38 -3.36 -6.57
N ALA A 117 25.40 -3.01 -7.41
CA ALA A 117 25.63 -2.68 -8.81
C ALA A 117 26.46 -1.40 -8.97
N LEU A 118 26.20 -0.37 -8.14
CA LEU A 118 27.03 0.84 -8.09
C LEU A 118 28.47 0.55 -7.65
N ALA A 119 28.65 -0.30 -6.64
CA ALA A 119 29.98 -0.70 -6.18
C ALA A 119 30.76 -1.48 -7.26
N GLN A 120 30.10 -2.39 -7.98
CA GLN A 120 30.70 -3.12 -9.09
C GLN A 120 31.09 -2.20 -10.25
N ILE A 121 30.28 -1.17 -10.55
CA ILE A 121 30.66 -0.13 -11.52
C ILE A 121 31.93 0.58 -11.06
N ALA A 122 31.98 1.05 -9.81
CA ALA A 122 33.14 1.79 -9.31
C ALA A 122 34.43 0.93 -9.33
N ASP A 123 34.34 -0.34 -8.95
CA ASP A 123 35.44 -1.30 -9.07
C ASP A 123 35.87 -1.51 -10.52
N THR A 124 34.91 -1.64 -11.44
CA THR A 124 35.20 -1.79 -12.88
C THR A 124 35.82 -0.52 -13.46
N GLU A 125 35.35 0.67 -13.08
CA GLU A 125 35.95 1.96 -13.46
C GLU A 125 37.41 2.03 -13.01
N SER A 126 37.71 1.61 -11.77
CA SER A 126 39.09 1.54 -11.26
C SER A 126 39.97 0.55 -12.04
N LYS A 127 39.42 -0.60 -12.44
CA LYS A 127 40.15 -1.62 -13.21
C LYS A 127 40.42 -1.19 -14.65
N ILE A 128 39.52 -0.41 -15.25
CA ILE A 128 39.70 0.12 -16.61
C ILE A 128 40.64 1.33 -16.61
N ALA A 129 40.76 2.07 -15.50
CA ALA A 129 41.63 3.25 -15.42
C ALA A 129 43.10 2.94 -15.77
N VAL A 130 43.57 1.71 -15.49
CA VAL A 130 44.93 1.26 -15.82
C VAL A 130 45.08 0.74 -17.26
N ILE A 131 43.98 0.57 -17.99
CA ILE A 131 43.98 0.13 -19.39
C ILE A 131 43.98 1.37 -20.29
N THR A 132 45.08 1.57 -21.01
CA THR A 132 45.26 2.68 -21.96
C THR A 132 45.02 2.24 -23.40
N GLY A 133 44.63 3.19 -24.25
CA GLY A 133 44.39 2.95 -25.68
C GLY A 133 42.93 2.64 -26.02
N PRO A 134 42.64 2.36 -27.30
CA PRO A 134 41.28 2.36 -27.85
C PRO A 134 40.36 1.29 -27.24
N SER A 135 40.90 0.16 -26.79
CA SER A 135 40.14 -0.86 -26.06
C SER A 135 39.71 -0.39 -24.67
N GLY A 136 40.57 0.35 -23.97
CA GLY A 136 40.25 0.99 -22.69
C GLY A 136 39.17 2.06 -22.85
N ASP A 137 39.27 2.88 -23.90
CA ASP A 137 38.26 3.91 -24.21
C ASP A 137 36.89 3.29 -24.49
N ALA A 138 36.84 2.21 -25.28
CA ALA A 138 35.61 1.47 -25.55
C ALA A 138 34.98 0.85 -24.28
N LEU A 139 35.81 0.35 -23.36
CA LEU A 139 35.34 -0.19 -22.08
C LEU A 139 34.80 0.91 -21.16
N ARG A 140 35.45 2.08 -21.09
CA ARG A 140 34.95 3.23 -20.32
C ARG A 140 33.59 3.71 -20.85
N ALA A 141 33.41 3.76 -22.16
CA ALA A 141 32.13 4.12 -22.77
C ALA A 141 31.00 3.13 -22.39
N GLN A 142 31.28 1.82 -22.40
CA GLN A 142 30.32 0.80 -21.97
C GLN A 142 29.96 0.93 -20.49
N VAL A 143 30.94 1.15 -19.62
CA VAL A 143 30.70 1.31 -18.18
C VAL A 143 29.93 2.60 -17.88
N ALA A 144 30.22 3.70 -18.59
CA ALA A 144 29.45 4.94 -18.48
C ALA A 144 27.98 4.75 -18.88
N SER A 145 27.73 3.98 -19.95
CA SER A 145 26.37 3.60 -20.38
C SER A 145 25.65 2.77 -19.31
N LEU A 146 26.31 1.74 -18.78
CA LEU A 146 25.77 0.89 -17.72
C LEU A 146 25.48 1.67 -16.44
N LYS A 147 26.37 2.57 -16.04
CA LYS A 147 26.20 3.49 -14.91
C LYS A 147 24.96 4.35 -15.08
N SER A 148 24.75 4.88 -16.28
CA SER A 148 23.57 5.69 -16.59
C SER A 148 22.28 4.87 -16.46
N MET A 149 22.26 3.63 -16.97
CA MET A 149 21.12 2.73 -16.82
C MET A 149 20.81 2.41 -15.34
N ILE A 150 21.83 2.14 -14.54
CA ILE A 150 21.65 1.86 -13.11
C ILE A 150 21.16 3.09 -12.37
N LEU A 151 21.70 4.28 -12.64
CA LEU A 151 21.27 5.52 -11.97
C LEU A 151 19.78 5.84 -12.21
N ILE A 152 19.22 5.47 -13.36
CA ILE A 152 17.77 5.61 -13.65
C ILE A 152 16.90 4.77 -12.70
N LEU A 153 17.45 3.73 -12.08
CA LEU A 153 16.74 2.92 -11.07
C LEU A 153 16.68 3.60 -9.69
N GLY A 154 17.49 4.64 -9.44
CA GLY A 154 17.53 5.35 -8.16
C GLY A 154 16.16 5.87 -7.71
N PRO A 155 15.40 6.59 -8.57
CA PRO A 155 14.02 6.99 -8.29
C PRO A 155 13.09 5.82 -7.92
N THR A 156 13.25 4.64 -8.53
CA THR A 156 12.46 3.45 -8.20
C THR A 156 12.76 2.95 -6.78
N VAL A 157 14.03 2.92 -6.39
CA VAL A 157 14.44 2.57 -5.01
C VAL A 157 13.88 3.59 -3.99
N SER A 158 13.94 4.88 -4.31
CA SER A 158 13.39 5.96 -3.48
C SER A 158 11.87 5.89 -3.36
N ASN A 159 11.16 5.63 -4.46
CA ASN A 159 9.70 5.46 -4.46
C ASN A 159 9.26 4.24 -3.65
N ALA A 160 10.01 3.14 -3.70
CA ALA A 160 9.73 1.97 -2.88
C ALA A 160 9.90 2.24 -1.38
N LEU A 161 10.91 3.04 -1.00
CA LEU A 161 11.06 3.52 0.38
C LEU A 161 9.88 4.39 0.80
N ALA A 162 9.46 5.33 -0.06
CA ALA A 162 8.32 6.20 0.22
C ALA A 162 7.02 5.42 0.39
N GLN A 163 6.77 4.43 -0.46
CA GLN A 163 5.62 3.53 -0.32
C GLN A 163 5.68 2.76 1.01
N PHE A 164 6.83 2.15 1.33
CA PHE A 164 7.01 1.46 2.61
C PHE A 164 6.69 2.37 3.81
N ASN A 165 7.23 3.58 3.85
CA ASN A 165 6.97 4.54 4.93
C ASN A 165 5.53 5.05 4.98
N THR A 166 4.82 5.03 3.85
CA THR A 166 3.41 5.49 3.78
C THR A 166 2.44 4.42 4.29
N PHE A 167 2.77 3.13 4.10
CA PHE A 167 1.84 2.03 4.37
C PHE A 167 2.05 1.29 5.70
N CYS A 168 3.16 1.50 6.43
CA CYS A 168 3.60 0.57 7.50
C CYS A 168 3.79 1.10 8.94
#